data_AF-A0A4U6WZ02-F1
#
_entry.id   AF-A0A4U6WZ02-F1
#
_cell.length_a   1.000
_cell.length_b   1.000
_cell.length_c   1.000
_cell.angle_alpha   90.00
_cell.angle_beta   90.00
_cell.angle_gamma   90.00
#
_symmetry.space_group_name_H-M   'P 1'
#
loop_
_entity.id
_entity.type
_entity.pdbx_description
1 polymer ?
#
loop_
_entity_poly.entity_id
_entity_poly.type
_entity_poly.pdbx_seq_one_letter_code
_entity_poly.pdbx_strand_id
1 'polypeptide(L)'
;MQTKIFLSAMLASVATAQTLNIPTRSGSIVSLSAPSVISGSKDFANKEFDRGRPCDTDADTGSDSAVFILENGATLSNVIIGVNQLEGVHCKGACTLKNVWFRDVCE
;
A
#
# COMPACT_ATOMS: atom_id res chain seq x y z
N MET A 1 -37.87 -27.17 45.01
CA MET A 1 -36.50 -27.08 44.45
C MET A 1 -36.64 -26.46 43.07
N GLN A 2 -36.36 -25.16 42.94
CA GLN A 2 -36.72 -24.37 41.76
C GLN A 2 -35.44 -23.84 41.10
N THR A 3 -34.98 -24.57 40.09
CA THR A 3 -33.77 -24.25 39.33
C THR A 3 -34.08 -23.09 38.39
N LYS A 4 -33.50 -21.92 38.66
CA LYS A 4 -33.54 -20.76 37.74
C LYS A 4 -32.52 -20.99 36.63
N ILE A 5 -33.00 -21.21 35.41
CA ILE A 5 -32.18 -21.26 34.20
C ILE A 5 -31.96 -19.82 33.75
N PHE A 6 -30.72 -19.34 33.84
CA PHE A 6 -30.30 -18.09 33.21
C PHE A 6 -29.86 -18.40 31.78
N LEU A 7 -30.55 -17.81 30.80
CA LEU A 7 -30.21 -17.90 29.38
C LEU A 7 -29.21 -16.76 29.06
N SER A 8 -27.92 -17.08 28.94
CA SER A 8 -26.92 -16.15 28.39
C SER A 8 -27.02 -16.12 26.87
N ALA A 9 -27.40 -14.97 26.29
CA ALA A 9 -27.35 -14.75 24.85
C ALA A 9 -25.90 -14.54 24.40
N MET A 10 -25.38 -15.43 23.55
CA MET A 10 -24.12 -15.21 22.84
C MET A 10 -24.36 -14.27 21.65
N LEU A 11 -23.77 -13.08 21.69
CA LEU A 11 -23.64 -12.21 20.52
C LEU A 11 -22.47 -12.73 19.65
N ALA A 12 -22.78 -13.33 18.51
CA ALA A 12 -21.79 -13.70 17.51
C ALA A 12 -21.43 -12.45 16.67
N SER A 13 -20.22 -11.95 16.83
CA SER A 13 -19.67 -10.87 16.00
C SER A 13 -19.40 -11.41 14.59
N VAL A 14 -20.10 -10.91 13.58
CA VAL A 14 -19.81 -11.21 12.17
C VAL A 14 -18.65 -10.34 11.72
N ALA A 15 -17.47 -10.92 11.53
CA ALA A 15 -16.37 -10.25 10.85
C ALA A 15 -16.62 -10.29 9.34
N THR A 16 -16.77 -9.13 8.71
CA THR A 16 -16.83 -9.02 7.24
C THR A 16 -15.41 -8.94 6.68
N ALA A 17 -15.06 -9.87 5.79
CA ALA A 17 -13.84 -9.74 5.00
C ALA A 17 -14.03 -8.58 4.02
N GLN A 18 -13.20 -7.54 4.12
CA GLN A 18 -13.19 -6.45 3.15
C GLN A 18 -12.37 -6.88 1.93
N THR A 19 -13.04 -7.02 0.78
CA THR A 19 -12.35 -7.15 -0.50
C THR A 19 -11.99 -5.77 -1.02
N LEU A 20 -10.70 -5.46 -1.14
CA LEU A 20 -10.25 -4.20 -1.71
C LEU A 20 -10.27 -4.27 -3.24
N ASN A 21 -11.12 -3.46 -3.88
CA ASN A 21 -11.17 -3.34 -5.33
C ASN A 21 -10.04 -2.42 -5.82
N ILE A 22 -8.83 -2.97 -5.96
CA ILE A 22 -7.69 -2.27 -6.55
C ILE A 22 -7.99 -2.01 -8.04
N PRO A 23 -7.81 -0.78 -8.55
CA PRO A 23 -8.06 -0.48 -9.96
C PRO A 23 -7.20 -1.33 -10.91
N THR A 24 -7.73 -1.56 -12.11
CA THR A 24 -6.96 -2.18 -13.19
C THR A 24 -5.76 -1.31 -13.53
N ARG A 25 -4.57 -1.93 -13.62
CA ARG A 25 -3.35 -1.23 -14.01
C ARG A 25 -3.45 -0.74 -15.46
N SER A 26 -2.93 0.45 -15.71
CA SER A 26 -2.74 0.97 -17.07
C SER A 26 -1.38 0.54 -17.61
N GLY A 27 -1.37 -0.19 -18.72
CA GLY A 27 -0.14 -0.62 -19.39
C GLY A 27 0.64 -1.69 -18.63
N SER A 28 1.89 -1.92 -19.04
CA SER A 28 2.83 -2.88 -18.42
C SER A 28 3.30 -2.42 -17.02
N ILE A 29 3.71 -3.38 -16.18
CA ILE A 29 4.41 -3.09 -14.93
C ILE A 29 5.74 -2.41 -15.27
N VAL A 30 6.07 -1.34 -14.55
CA VAL A 30 7.33 -0.61 -14.69
C VAL A 30 8.21 -0.96 -13.50
N SER A 31 9.21 -1.81 -13.74
CA SER A 31 10.21 -2.15 -12.73
C SER A 31 11.33 -1.12 -12.74
N LEU A 32 11.46 -0.36 -11.65
CA LEU A 32 12.45 0.70 -11.51
C LEU A 32 13.77 0.13 -10.98
N SER A 33 14.90 0.60 -11.51
CA SER A 33 16.24 0.24 -11.00
C SER A 33 16.69 1.10 -9.82
N ALA A 34 16.20 2.34 -9.70
CA ALA A 34 16.41 3.29 -8.59
C ALA A 34 15.06 3.94 -8.18
N PRO A 35 14.88 4.42 -6.93
CA PRO A 35 13.63 5.05 -6.51
C PRO A 35 13.23 6.19 -7.46
N SER A 36 11.94 6.30 -7.76
CA SER A 36 11.45 7.44 -8.52
C SER A 36 11.23 8.63 -7.58
N VAL A 37 12.07 9.66 -7.73
CA VAL A 37 11.96 10.89 -6.95
C VAL A 37 10.89 11.79 -7.54
N ILE A 38 9.90 12.15 -6.73
CA ILE A 38 8.76 12.99 -7.10
C ILE A 38 8.85 14.33 -6.37
N SER A 39 8.93 15.40 -7.15
CA SER A 39 8.71 16.77 -6.69
C SER A 39 7.42 17.32 -7.26
N GLY A 40 6.72 18.17 -6.51
CA GLY A 40 5.41 18.70 -6.91
C GLY A 40 4.34 17.61 -6.98
N SER A 41 3.41 17.73 -7.94
CA SER A 41 2.31 16.76 -8.10
C SER A 41 2.52 15.86 -9.31
N LYS A 42 2.39 14.54 -9.12
CA LYS A 42 2.48 13.55 -10.20
C LYS A 42 1.32 12.58 -10.17
N ASP A 43 0.61 12.54 -11.29
CA ASP A 43 -0.42 11.56 -11.60
C ASP A 43 0.14 10.47 -12.50
N PHE A 44 -0.08 9.20 -12.14
CA PHE A 44 0.39 8.05 -12.90
C PHE A 44 -0.70 7.28 -13.66
N ALA A 45 -1.95 7.76 -13.65
CA ALA A 45 -3.07 7.18 -14.40
C ALA A 45 -3.23 5.65 -14.19
N ASN A 46 -3.14 5.20 -12.94
CA ASN A 46 -3.16 3.81 -12.49
C ASN A 46 -2.05 2.92 -13.09
N LYS A 47 -0.91 3.50 -13.50
CA LYS A 47 0.28 2.68 -13.82
C LYS A 47 0.77 1.95 -12.57
N GLU A 48 1.35 0.78 -12.81
CA GLU A 48 1.90 -0.08 -11.76
C GLU A 48 3.44 -0.04 -11.77
N PHE A 49 4.03 0.21 -10.60
CA PHE A 49 5.47 0.35 -10.41
C PHE A 49 5.98 -0.58 -9.30
N ASP A 50 7.18 -1.12 -9.48
CA ASP A 50 7.89 -1.90 -8.47
C ASP A 50 9.41 -1.70 -8.56
N ARG A 51 10.18 -2.50 -7.81
CA ARG A 51 11.66 -2.53 -7.83
C ARG A 51 12.22 -3.80 -8.45
N GLY A 52 11.36 -4.74 -8.84
CA GLY A 52 11.76 -6.08 -9.30
C GLY A 52 12.42 -6.92 -8.20
N ARG A 53 12.22 -6.57 -6.93
CA ARG A 53 12.79 -7.26 -5.77
C ARG A 53 11.66 -7.91 -4.97
N PRO A 54 11.70 -9.23 -4.72
CA PRO A 54 10.65 -9.88 -3.93
C PRO A 54 10.60 -9.29 -2.52
N CYS A 55 9.39 -9.21 -1.96
CA CYS A 55 9.22 -8.94 -0.53
C CYS A 55 9.50 -10.23 0.25
N ASP A 56 10.73 -10.38 0.74
CA ASP A 56 11.19 -11.56 1.49
C ASP A 56 11.69 -11.22 2.91
N THR A 57 11.57 -9.97 3.32
CA THR A 57 11.97 -9.45 4.63
C THR A 57 11.15 -8.21 5.01
N ASP A 58 10.89 -8.04 6.31
CA ASP A 58 10.24 -6.85 6.90
C ASP A 58 11.29 -5.83 7.43
N ALA A 59 12.55 -5.97 7.00
CA ALA A 59 13.64 -5.12 7.46
C ALA A 59 13.64 -3.80 6.69
N ASP A 60 13.77 -2.68 7.40
CA ASP A 60 14.08 -1.36 6.83
C ASP A 60 15.46 -1.42 6.14
N THR A 61 15.42 -1.44 4.81
CA THR A 61 16.55 -1.38 3.89
C THR A 61 16.83 0.03 3.37
N GLY A 62 16.02 1.01 3.81
CA GLY A 62 16.20 2.42 3.61
C GLY A 62 15.67 2.95 2.28
N SER A 63 15.59 4.28 2.20
CA SER A 63 14.93 5.00 1.10
C SER A 63 15.46 4.70 -0.31
N ASP A 64 16.68 4.19 -0.45
CA ASP A 64 17.26 3.78 -1.74
C ASP A 64 16.59 2.51 -2.32
N SER A 65 15.88 1.76 -1.48
CA SER A 65 15.05 0.62 -1.87
C SER A 65 13.63 1.01 -2.26
N ALA A 66 13.11 2.14 -1.80
CA ALA A 66 11.72 2.56 -2.03
C ALA A 66 11.32 2.63 -3.52
N VAL A 67 10.06 2.35 -3.83
CA VAL A 67 9.48 2.59 -5.17
C VAL A 67 9.45 4.09 -5.47
N PHE A 68 8.96 4.89 -4.52
CA PHE A 68 8.88 6.34 -4.65
C PHE A 68 9.50 7.07 -3.46
N ILE A 69 10.23 8.16 -3.75
CA ILE A 69 10.65 9.15 -2.76
C ILE A 69 9.95 10.47 -3.09
N LEU A 70 9.18 11.00 -2.15
CA LEU A 70 8.40 12.22 -2.29
C LEU A 70 9.11 13.35 -1.55
N GLU A 71 9.48 14.40 -2.29
CA GLU A 71 9.99 15.63 -1.70
C GLU A 71 8.91 16.32 -0.85
N ASN A 72 9.31 17.19 0.08
CA ASN A 72 8.36 17.92 0.93
C ASN A 72 7.36 18.72 0.08
N GLY A 73 6.07 18.54 0.38
CA GLY A 73 4.92 19.11 -0.35
C GLY A 73 4.49 18.30 -1.58
N ALA A 74 5.13 17.18 -1.90
CA ALA A 74 4.79 16.42 -3.11
C ALA A 74 3.45 15.68 -2.99
N THR A 75 2.78 15.49 -4.13
CA THR A 75 1.56 14.70 -4.27
C THR A 75 1.79 13.57 -5.26
N LEU A 76 1.51 12.34 -4.85
CA LEU A 76 1.48 11.16 -5.69
C LEU A 76 0.03 10.72 -5.89
N SER A 77 -0.42 10.57 -7.14
CA SER A 77 -1.79 10.16 -7.42
C SER A 77 -1.93 9.08 -8.48
N ASN A 78 -3.01 8.29 -8.33
CA ASN A 78 -3.43 7.27 -9.29
C ASN A 78 -2.28 6.35 -9.67
N VAL A 79 -1.72 5.65 -8.69
CA VAL A 79 -0.59 4.74 -8.88
C VAL A 79 -0.84 3.44 -8.13
N ILE A 80 -0.31 2.35 -8.67
CA ILE A 80 -0.33 1.03 -8.05
C ILE A 80 1.12 0.64 -7.76
N ILE A 81 1.39 0.19 -6.54
CA ILE A 81 2.66 -0.34 -6.10
C ILE A 81 2.56 -1.87 -6.20
N GLY A 82 3.44 -2.47 -6.98
CA GLY A 82 3.46 -3.90 -7.26
C GLY A 82 4.10 -4.71 -6.12
N VAL A 83 3.87 -6.02 -6.11
CA VAL A 83 4.33 -6.93 -5.03
C VAL A 83 5.85 -7.01 -4.88
N ASN A 84 6.61 -6.65 -5.92
CA ASN A 84 8.07 -6.65 -5.91
C ASN A 84 8.65 -5.28 -5.54
N GLN A 85 8.04 -4.62 -4.55
CA GLN A 85 8.39 -3.27 -4.12
C GLN A 85 9.60 -3.23 -3.18
N LEU A 86 9.80 -4.26 -2.35
CA LEU A 86 10.66 -4.24 -1.15
C LEU A 86 10.27 -3.13 -0.16
N GLU A 87 10.34 -1.86 -0.58
CA GLU A 87 9.84 -0.71 0.17
C GLU A 87 8.88 0.15 -0.65
N GLY A 88 7.83 0.63 0.01
CA GLY A 88 6.74 1.36 -0.63
C GLY A 88 7.07 2.80 -1.05
N VAL A 89 6.63 3.76 -0.23
CA VAL A 89 6.63 5.20 -0.54
C VAL A 89 7.20 5.98 0.62
N HIS A 90 8.29 6.70 0.39
CA HIS A 90 8.99 7.46 1.43
C HIS A 90 8.75 8.95 1.23
N CYS A 91 8.33 9.65 2.28
CA CYS A 91 8.14 11.10 2.23
C CYS A 91 9.23 11.82 3.03
N LYS A 92 9.96 12.73 2.39
CA LYS A 92 10.99 13.57 3.04
C LYS A 92 10.43 14.72 3.89
N GLY A 93 9.11 14.76 4.07
CA GLY A 93 8.37 15.81 4.74
C GLY A 93 6.87 15.58 4.58
N ALA A 94 6.08 16.65 4.59
CA ALA A 94 4.66 16.53 4.29
C ALA A 94 4.47 16.04 2.84
N CYS A 95 3.59 15.09 2.61
CA CYS A 95 3.26 14.60 1.29
C CYS A 95 1.77 14.23 1.21
N THR A 96 1.23 14.14 0.00
CA THR A 96 -0.15 13.71 -0.24
C THR A 96 -0.16 12.46 -1.10
N LEU A 97 -0.80 11.40 -0.60
CA LEU A 97 -1.09 10.19 -1.37
C LEU A 97 -2.57 10.18 -1.73
N LYS A 98 -2.89 10.20 -3.03
CA LYS A 98 -4.27 10.23 -3.51
C LYS A 98 -4.53 9.08 -4.49
N ASN A 99 -5.37 8.12 -4.09
CA ASN A 99 -5.63 6.95 -4.94
C ASN A 99 -4.32 6.17 -5.24
N VAL A 100 -3.54 5.93 -4.18
CA VAL A 100 -2.32 5.11 -4.20
C VAL A 100 -2.70 3.74 -3.66
N TRP A 101 -2.38 2.69 -4.41
CA TRP A 101 -2.76 1.32 -4.09
C TRP A 101 -1.53 0.44 -3.96
N PHE A 102 -1.58 -0.55 -3.08
CA PHE A 102 -0.57 -1.59 -2.95
C PHE A 102 -1.20 -2.91 -3.36
N ARG A 103 -0.54 -3.67 -4.24
CA ARG A 103 -0.96 -5.04 -4.58
C ARG A 103 -0.85 -5.95 -3.35
N ASP A 104 0.25 -5.78 -2.63
CA ASP A 104 0.54 -6.36 -1.33
C ASP A 104 1.53 -5.43 -0.64
N VAL A 105 1.40 -5.25 0.67
CA VAL A 105 2.29 -4.35 1.43
C VAL A 105 3.51 -5.17 1.88
N CYS A 106 4.67 -4.51 1.92
CA CYS A 106 5.92 -5.06 2.44
C CYS A 106 6.38 -4.20 3.63
N GLU A 107 7.63 -3.72 3.61
CA GLU A 107 8.12 -2.63 4.46
C GLU A 107 7.66 -1.26 3.91
#